data_AF-A0A7Y3H910-F1
#
_entry.id   AF-A0A7Y3H910-F1
#
_cell.length_a   1.000
_cell.length_b   1.000
_cell.length_c   1.000
_cell.angle_alpha   90.00
_cell.angle_beta   90.00
_cell.angle_gamma   90.00
#
_symmetry.space_group_name_H-M   'P 1'
#
loop_
_entity.id
_entity.type
_entity.pdbx_description
1 polymer ?
#
loop_
_entity_poly.entity_id
_entity_poly.type
_entity_poly.pdbx_seq_one_letter_code
_entity_poly.pdbx_strand_id
1 'polypeptide(L)'
;MMRCLFVSLLGACFFLFGAQVGAHEDGSDPYDERGLAKGQWVRPALTRAAQAIALDELHINPGLNDAWVSDGAPFQGLFITIYPELELVFVAWFTFDSQPVTGVAAFGAADQRWATAVGSYSGTRIELVLELTTGGHFNTAEPLAQQNHAYGTMVLDFQDCSSATVTYDVPSAALSGMFEVHRAVDSNIALC
;
A
#
# COMPACT_ATOMS: atom_id res chain seq x y z
N MET A 1 20.82 -53.28 35.16
CA MET A 1 22.03 -52.57 34.64
C MET A 1 21.82 -52.32 33.16
N MET A 2 21.64 -51.06 32.75
CA MET A 2 21.49 -50.68 31.34
C MET A 2 22.39 -49.45 31.10
N ARG A 3 23.26 -49.53 30.09
CA ARG A 3 24.29 -48.53 29.76
C ARG A 3 23.75 -47.53 28.74
N CYS A 4 23.96 -46.24 28.98
CA CYS A 4 23.77 -45.16 27.99
C CYS A 4 24.77 -45.28 26.84
N LEU A 5 24.32 -45.09 25.59
CA LEU A 5 25.19 -45.20 24.42
C LEU A 5 25.57 -43.88 23.73
N PHE A 6 25.01 -42.71 24.03
CA PHE A 6 25.52 -41.41 23.54
C PHE A 6 25.09 -40.23 24.44
N VAL A 7 26.01 -39.28 24.71
CA VAL A 7 25.78 -38.04 25.47
C VAL A 7 25.99 -36.85 24.51
N SER A 8 24.98 -36.01 24.32
CA SER A 8 25.13 -34.69 23.70
C SER A 8 25.16 -33.60 24.79
N LEU A 9 25.87 -32.50 24.50
CA LEU A 9 26.26 -31.41 25.43
C LEU A 9 25.11 -30.63 26.10
N LEU A 10 23.86 -31.09 26.01
CA LEU A 10 22.69 -30.51 26.67
C LEU A 10 21.87 -31.52 27.51
N GLY A 11 22.38 -32.74 27.75
CA GLY A 11 21.88 -33.58 28.86
C GLY A 11 20.49 -34.23 28.69
N ALA A 12 20.00 -34.44 27.47
CA ALA A 12 18.75 -35.17 27.22
C ALA A 12 19.00 -36.60 26.72
N CYS A 13 18.45 -37.60 27.42
CA CYS A 13 18.52 -39.02 27.07
C CYS A 13 17.23 -39.43 26.34
N PHE A 14 17.32 -39.73 25.03
CA PHE A 14 16.19 -40.24 24.25
C PHE A 14 16.11 -41.76 24.36
N PHE A 15 14.97 -42.28 24.83
CA PHE A 15 14.63 -43.70 24.73
C PHE A 15 13.52 -43.87 23.68
N LEU A 16 13.80 -44.67 22.65
CA LEU A 16 12.78 -45.23 21.77
C LEU A 16 12.33 -46.57 22.37
N PHE A 17 11.10 -46.60 22.90
CA PHE A 17 10.31 -47.81 23.11
C PHE A 17 8.93 -47.48 22.53
N GLY A 18 8.39 -48.20 21.54
CA GLY A 18 8.33 -49.66 21.48
C GLY A 18 7.12 -50.08 22.33
N ALA A 19 6.03 -50.42 21.66
CA ALA A 19 4.75 -50.77 22.26
C ALA A 19 4.83 -51.93 23.27
N GLN A 20 3.79 -52.00 24.11
CA GLN A 20 3.45 -52.99 25.15
C GLN A 20 4.06 -52.78 26.54
N VAL A 21 3.18 -52.48 27.51
CA VAL A 21 2.87 -53.25 28.74
C VAL A 21 1.48 -52.72 29.17
N GLY A 22 0.43 -53.48 29.49
CA GLY A 22 0.30 -54.71 30.27
C GLY A 22 -0.63 -54.36 31.44
N ALA A 23 -1.71 -55.13 31.59
CA ALA A 23 -2.84 -54.84 32.48
C ALA A 23 -2.47 -54.91 33.97
N HIS A 24 -3.01 -53.98 34.76
CA HIS A 24 -3.17 -54.12 36.20
C HIS A 24 -4.67 -54.28 36.47
N GLU A 25 -5.08 -55.46 36.94
CA GLU A 25 -6.46 -55.78 37.28
C GLU A 25 -6.88 -55.06 38.56
N ASP A 26 -7.58 -53.95 38.38
CA ASP A 26 -8.55 -53.41 39.33
C ASP A 26 -9.89 -53.55 38.60
N GLY A 27 -10.82 -54.35 39.15
CA GLY A 27 -12.13 -54.64 38.56
C GLY A 27 -13.11 -53.45 38.55
N SER A 28 -12.63 -52.24 38.29
CA SER A 28 -13.44 -51.05 38.06
C SER A 28 -13.67 -50.84 36.55
N ASP A 29 -14.91 -50.54 36.19
CA ASP A 29 -15.32 -50.30 34.80
C ASP A 29 -14.45 -49.17 34.20
N PRO A 30 -13.69 -49.44 33.11
CA PRO A 30 -12.80 -48.46 32.50
C PRO A 30 -13.57 -47.33 31.80
N TYR A 31 -14.89 -47.43 31.68
CA TYR A 31 -15.75 -46.44 31.04
C TYR A 31 -16.54 -45.59 32.06
N ASP A 32 -16.79 -44.32 31.73
CA ASP A 32 -17.75 -43.48 32.47
C ASP A 32 -19.21 -43.79 32.07
N GLU A 33 -20.17 -43.13 32.70
CA GLU A 33 -21.62 -43.33 32.47
C GLU A 33 -22.07 -42.97 31.04
N ARG A 34 -21.17 -42.42 30.21
CA ARG A 34 -21.35 -42.09 28.80
C ARG A 34 -20.58 -43.04 27.87
N GLY A 35 -19.97 -44.10 28.40
CA GLY A 35 -19.24 -45.10 27.63
C GLY A 35 -17.86 -44.66 27.15
N LEU A 36 -17.24 -43.63 27.78
CA LEU A 36 -15.92 -43.14 27.40
C LEU A 36 -14.82 -43.61 28.37
N ALA A 37 -13.68 -44.03 27.82
CA ALA A 37 -12.56 -44.51 28.62
C ALA A 37 -12.01 -43.38 29.51
N LYS A 38 -11.93 -43.62 30.83
CA LYS A 38 -11.40 -42.65 31.79
C LYS A 38 -9.91 -42.39 31.49
N GLY A 39 -9.57 -41.17 31.06
CA GLY A 39 -8.20 -40.75 30.76
C GLY A 39 -7.94 -40.35 29.30
N GLN A 40 -8.94 -40.45 28.42
CA GLN A 40 -8.83 -39.98 27.05
C GLN A 40 -8.98 -38.45 26.98
N TRP A 41 -7.85 -37.74 27.07
CA TRP A 41 -7.79 -36.34 26.63
C TRP A 41 -8.12 -36.32 25.14
N VAL A 42 -9.35 -35.90 24.81
CA VAL A 42 -9.73 -35.62 23.44
C VAL A 42 -8.86 -34.44 23.00
N ARG A 43 -7.72 -34.74 22.35
CA ARG A 43 -7.00 -33.69 21.62
C ARG A 43 -8.01 -33.19 20.61
N PRO A 44 -8.44 -31.91 20.65
CA PRO A 44 -9.18 -31.36 19.53
C PRO A 44 -8.33 -31.67 18.31
N ALA A 45 -8.95 -32.30 17.30
CA ALA A 45 -8.32 -32.41 16.00
C ALA A 45 -7.75 -31.04 15.70
N LEU A 46 -6.44 -30.97 15.47
CA LEU A 46 -5.83 -29.79 14.88
C LEU A 46 -6.40 -29.74 13.46
N THR A 47 -7.62 -29.24 13.34
CA THR A 47 -8.13 -28.63 12.12
C THR A 47 -7.09 -27.57 11.86
N ARG A 48 -6.20 -27.85 10.92
CA ARG A 48 -5.26 -26.88 10.39
C ARG A 48 -6.15 -25.81 9.78
N ALA A 49 -6.55 -24.82 10.57
CA ALA A 49 -7.07 -23.58 10.06
C ALA A 49 -5.97 -23.14 9.10
N ALA A 50 -6.27 -23.22 7.80
CA ALA A 50 -5.49 -22.49 6.82
C ALA A 50 -5.58 -21.04 7.30
N GLN A 51 -4.53 -20.56 7.95
CA GLN A 51 -4.33 -19.14 8.15
C GLN A 51 -4.20 -18.60 6.75
N ALA A 52 -5.30 -18.04 6.23
CA ALA A 52 -5.21 -17.10 5.13
C ALA A 52 -4.18 -16.06 5.60
N ILE A 53 -3.06 -16.00 4.91
CA ILE A 53 -2.23 -14.80 4.94
C ILE A 53 -3.20 -13.73 4.44
N ALA A 54 -3.63 -12.83 5.32
CA ALA A 54 -4.27 -11.61 4.86
C ALA A 54 -3.23 -10.97 3.92
N LEU A 55 -3.51 -10.98 2.61
CA LEU A 55 -2.86 -10.02 1.73
C LEU A 55 -3.18 -8.68 2.36
N ASP A 56 -2.15 -7.91 2.69
CA ASP A 56 -2.36 -6.55 3.13
C ASP A 56 -3.10 -5.85 2.00
N GLU A 57 -4.37 -5.52 2.24
CA GLU A 57 -5.18 -4.85 1.25
C GLU A 57 -4.65 -3.42 1.18
N LEU A 58 -4.09 -3.06 0.02
CA LEU A 58 -3.62 -1.70 -0.22
C LEU A 58 -4.76 -0.73 0.09
N HIS A 59 -4.54 0.15 1.06
CA HIS A 59 -5.46 1.18 1.44
C HIS A 59 -4.75 2.53 1.37
N ILE A 60 -5.48 3.55 0.94
CA ILE A 60 -4.91 4.89 0.86
C ILE A 60 -4.66 5.41 2.28
N ASN A 61 -3.39 5.71 2.56
CA ASN A 61 -2.90 6.21 3.84
C ASN A 61 -1.72 7.17 3.65
N PRO A 62 -1.32 7.95 4.67
CA PRO A 62 -0.20 8.88 4.57
C PRO A 62 1.16 8.29 4.17
N GLY A 63 1.36 6.97 4.23
CA GLY A 63 2.54 6.29 3.68
C GLY A 63 2.67 6.46 2.17
N LEU A 64 1.58 6.74 1.44
CA LEU A 64 1.58 7.05 0.01
C LEU A 64 1.98 8.50 -0.33
N ASN A 65 2.18 9.36 0.67
CA ASN A 65 2.69 10.72 0.47
C ASN A 65 4.10 10.71 -0.15
N ASP A 66 4.51 11.89 -0.65
CA ASP A 66 5.80 12.24 -1.29
C ASP A 66 5.71 12.35 -2.82
N ALA A 67 6.86 12.42 -3.49
CA ALA A 67 7.02 12.56 -4.92
C ALA A 67 6.87 11.22 -5.67
N TRP A 68 6.16 11.27 -6.79
CA TRP A 68 5.92 10.17 -7.72
C TRP A 68 6.31 10.62 -9.13
N VAL A 69 7.07 9.82 -9.86
CA VAL A 69 7.70 10.17 -11.13
C VAL A 69 7.07 9.35 -12.25
N SER A 70 6.86 9.95 -13.42
CA SER A 70 6.30 9.24 -14.57
C SER A 70 7.32 8.32 -15.24
N ASP A 71 6.90 7.11 -15.59
CA ASP A 71 7.73 6.13 -16.32
C ASP A 71 7.91 6.47 -17.81
N GLY A 72 6.88 7.05 -18.42
CA GLY A 72 6.84 7.32 -19.86
C GLY A 72 7.32 8.72 -20.25
N ALA A 73 7.38 9.65 -19.30
CA ALA A 73 7.75 11.04 -19.50
C ALA A 73 8.82 11.45 -18.47
N PRO A 74 10.12 11.41 -18.82
CA PRO A 74 11.16 11.74 -17.88
C PRO A 74 10.97 13.15 -17.33
N PHE A 75 11.14 13.30 -16.02
CA PHE A 75 11.01 14.56 -15.28
C PHE A 75 9.60 15.17 -15.20
N GLN A 76 8.54 14.41 -15.51
CA GLN A 76 7.16 14.71 -15.12
C GLN A 76 6.83 13.96 -13.81
N GLY A 77 5.95 14.50 -12.96
CA GLY A 77 5.56 13.80 -11.75
C GLY A 77 4.50 14.48 -10.89
N LEU A 78 4.10 13.77 -9.83
CA LEU A 78 3.11 14.20 -8.85
C LEU A 78 3.77 14.38 -7.49
N PHE A 79 3.31 15.37 -6.72
CA PHE A 79 3.46 15.41 -5.27
C PHE A 79 2.12 15.11 -4.63
N ILE A 80 2.08 14.12 -3.75
CA ILE A 80 0.84 13.64 -3.14
C ILE A 80 0.84 13.96 -1.65
N THR A 81 -0.29 14.46 -1.16
CA THR A 81 -0.54 14.67 0.28
C THR A 81 -1.94 14.16 0.64
N ILE A 82 -2.01 13.21 1.56
CA ILE A 82 -3.23 12.57 2.03
C ILE A 82 -3.60 13.13 3.40
N TYR A 83 -4.86 13.52 3.55
CA TYR A 83 -5.48 14.03 4.76
C TYR A 83 -6.54 13.02 5.26
N PRO A 84 -6.16 12.02 6.06
CA PRO A 84 -7.03 10.89 6.38
C PRO A 84 -8.25 11.31 7.20
N GLU A 85 -8.14 12.31 8.08
CA GLU A 85 -9.25 12.81 8.87
C GLU A 85 -10.32 13.53 8.03
N LEU A 86 -9.93 14.03 6.86
CA LEU A 86 -10.83 14.70 5.92
C LEU A 86 -11.28 13.79 4.78
N GLU A 87 -10.69 12.60 4.66
CA GLU A 87 -10.85 11.70 3.50
C GLU A 87 -10.54 12.40 2.16
N LEU A 88 -9.53 13.29 2.17
CA LEU A 88 -9.11 14.09 1.02
C LEU A 88 -7.65 13.84 0.65
N VAL A 89 -7.35 14.02 -0.63
CA VAL A 89 -5.99 14.07 -1.17
C VAL A 89 -5.79 15.37 -1.92
N PHE A 90 -4.63 15.99 -1.72
CA PHE A 90 -4.11 17.06 -2.56
C PHE A 90 -2.98 16.51 -3.44
N VAL A 91 -3.00 16.88 -4.71
CA VAL A 91 -1.95 16.54 -5.67
C VAL A 91 -1.44 17.81 -6.34
N ALA A 92 -0.13 17.97 -6.45
CA ALA A 92 0.48 18.92 -7.38
C ALA A 92 1.12 18.13 -8.53
N TRP A 93 0.72 18.45 -9.76
CA TRP A 93 1.22 17.81 -10.97
C TRP A 93 2.17 18.74 -11.71
N PHE A 94 3.44 18.35 -11.78
CA PHE A 94 4.46 18.98 -12.62
C PHE A 94 4.51 18.30 -13.98
N THR A 95 4.39 19.08 -15.05
CA THR A 95 4.43 18.62 -16.44
C THR A 95 4.96 19.73 -17.36
N PHE A 96 4.83 19.55 -18.66
CA PHE A 96 5.24 20.47 -19.71
C PHE A 96 4.06 20.82 -20.59
N ASP A 97 4.18 21.90 -21.35
CA ASP A 97 3.19 22.28 -22.35
C ASP A 97 3.05 21.19 -23.42
N SER A 98 1.85 21.05 -23.99
CA SER A 98 1.59 20.07 -25.05
C SER A 98 2.22 20.47 -26.37
N GLN A 99 2.61 21.74 -26.54
CA GLN A 99 3.31 22.25 -27.72
C GLN A 99 4.58 23.02 -27.31
N PRO A 100 5.62 23.03 -28.17
CA PRO A 100 6.82 23.81 -27.90
C PRO A 100 6.49 25.30 -27.70
N VAL A 101 6.92 25.84 -26.56
CA VAL A 101 6.76 27.27 -26.25
C VAL A 101 8.01 28.02 -26.71
N THR A 102 7.81 29.07 -27.50
CA THR A 102 8.91 29.84 -28.13
C THR A 102 9.41 31.03 -27.29
N GLY A 103 8.84 31.23 -26.09
CA GLY A 103 9.22 32.31 -25.18
C GLY A 103 10.47 31.99 -24.34
N VAL A 104 11.20 33.03 -23.94
CA VAL A 104 12.29 32.93 -22.96
C VAL A 104 11.78 33.44 -21.61
N ALA A 105 11.79 32.57 -20.60
CA ALA A 105 11.51 32.98 -19.23
C ALA A 105 12.79 33.57 -18.60
N ALA A 106 12.65 34.64 -17.81
CA ALA A 106 13.77 35.20 -17.06
C ALA A 106 14.22 34.29 -15.90
N PHE A 107 13.31 33.42 -15.43
CA PHE A 107 13.54 32.43 -14.39
C PHE A 107 12.69 31.18 -14.68
N GLY A 108 13.29 29.99 -14.62
CA GLY A 108 12.64 28.74 -15.01
C GLY A 108 12.56 28.55 -16.52
N ALA A 109 11.74 27.60 -16.97
CA ALA A 109 11.50 27.35 -18.40
C ALA A 109 10.07 27.75 -18.79
N ALA A 110 9.89 28.29 -20.00
CA ALA A 110 8.61 28.85 -20.45
C ALA A 110 7.55 27.77 -20.76
N ASP A 111 7.99 26.54 -20.97
CA ASP A 111 7.18 25.36 -21.27
C ASP A 111 6.81 24.53 -20.04
N GLN A 112 7.37 24.82 -18.86
CA GLN A 112 6.98 24.12 -17.62
C GLN A 112 5.55 24.46 -17.21
N ARG A 113 4.81 23.46 -16.72
CA ARG A 113 3.42 23.59 -16.27
C ARG A 113 3.25 22.95 -14.90
N TRP A 114 2.39 23.58 -14.09
CA TRP A 114 1.92 23.04 -12.82
C TRP A 114 0.40 23.12 -12.80
N ALA A 115 -0.25 22.02 -12.42
CA ALA A 115 -1.65 21.99 -12.03
C ALA A 115 -1.75 21.45 -10.60
N THR A 116 -2.79 21.85 -9.88
CA THR A 116 -3.11 21.26 -8.58
C THR A 116 -4.42 20.51 -8.66
N ALA A 117 -4.64 19.55 -7.79
CA ALA A 117 -5.86 18.78 -7.74
C ALA A 117 -6.25 18.47 -6.29
N VAL A 118 -7.54 18.45 -6.01
CA VAL A 118 -8.08 18.00 -4.73
C VAL A 118 -9.24 17.06 -4.99
N GLY A 119 -9.37 16.04 -4.16
CA GLY A 119 -10.43 15.06 -4.29
C GLY A 119 -10.47 14.05 -3.16
N SER A 120 -11.49 13.21 -3.18
CA SER A 120 -11.67 12.13 -2.21
C SER A 120 -11.15 10.81 -2.74
N TYR A 121 -11.09 9.82 -1.87
CA TYR A 121 -10.58 8.50 -2.20
C TYR A 121 -11.43 7.36 -1.65
N SER A 122 -11.36 6.21 -2.32
CA SER A 122 -12.05 4.98 -1.92
C SER A 122 -11.25 3.77 -2.41
N GLY A 123 -10.94 2.84 -1.50
CA GLY A 123 -10.04 1.71 -1.80
C GLY A 123 -8.65 2.22 -2.19
N THR A 124 -8.22 1.88 -3.40
CA THR A 124 -6.93 2.28 -4.01
C THR A 124 -7.03 3.51 -4.91
N ARG A 125 -8.25 4.04 -5.10
CA ARG A 125 -8.56 5.02 -6.14
C ARG A 125 -8.87 6.39 -5.56
N ILE A 126 -8.32 7.43 -6.18
CA ILE A 126 -8.52 8.84 -5.85
C ILE A 126 -9.13 9.53 -7.07
N GLU A 127 -10.25 10.20 -6.87
CA GLU A 127 -10.94 10.98 -7.89
C GLU A 127 -10.71 12.47 -7.63
N LEU A 128 -9.99 13.15 -8.52
CA LEU A 128 -9.47 14.51 -8.33
C LEU A 128 -10.06 15.49 -9.36
N VAL A 129 -10.31 16.72 -8.91
CA VAL A 129 -10.63 17.86 -9.78
C VAL A 129 -9.38 18.72 -9.95
N LEU A 130 -8.97 18.97 -11.19
CA LEU A 130 -7.81 19.79 -11.52
C LEU A 130 -8.16 21.29 -11.47
N GLU A 131 -7.23 22.05 -10.95
CA GLU A 131 -7.25 23.49 -10.75
C GLU A 131 -5.99 24.07 -11.42
N LEU A 132 -6.16 25.09 -12.26
CA LEU A 132 -5.05 25.74 -12.94
C LEU A 132 -4.91 27.20 -12.49
N THR A 133 -3.76 27.54 -11.94
CA THR A 133 -3.43 28.93 -11.60
C THR A 133 -2.57 29.55 -12.71
N THR A 134 -2.96 30.73 -13.20
CA THR A 134 -2.28 31.44 -14.30
C THR A 134 -2.14 32.94 -14.02
N GLY A 135 -1.38 33.66 -14.84
CA GLY A 135 -1.37 35.13 -14.85
C GLY A 135 -0.59 35.81 -13.72
N GLY A 136 -0.11 35.07 -12.73
CA GLY A 136 0.73 35.62 -11.65
C GLY A 136 2.14 35.97 -12.13
N HIS A 137 2.78 36.92 -11.46
CA HIS A 137 4.17 37.32 -11.70
C HIS A 137 5.10 36.84 -10.58
N PHE A 138 6.37 36.61 -10.92
CA PHE A 138 7.36 36.08 -9.98
C PHE A 138 7.60 37.07 -8.83
N ASN A 139 7.33 36.63 -7.60
CA ASN A 139 7.61 37.37 -6.36
C ASN A 139 7.01 38.79 -6.34
N THR A 140 5.81 38.96 -6.91
CA THR A 140 5.04 40.21 -6.84
C THR A 140 3.61 39.94 -6.41
N ALA A 141 2.97 40.94 -5.80
CA ALA A 141 1.56 40.88 -5.44
C ALA A 141 0.63 41.14 -6.64
N GLU A 142 1.13 41.85 -7.66
CA GLU A 142 0.38 42.20 -8.87
C GLU A 142 1.18 41.85 -10.14
N PRO A 143 0.50 41.50 -11.25
CA PRO A 143 -0.93 41.22 -11.34
C PRO A 143 -1.33 40.00 -10.50
N LEU A 144 -2.53 40.05 -9.93
CA LEU A 144 -3.12 38.91 -9.21
C LEU A 144 -3.18 37.69 -10.15
N ALA A 145 -2.76 36.54 -9.61
CA ALA A 145 -2.96 35.27 -10.28
C ALA A 145 -4.47 34.94 -10.37
N GLN A 146 -4.85 34.26 -11.44
CA GLN A 146 -6.20 33.80 -11.69
C GLN A 146 -6.26 32.29 -11.53
N GLN A 147 -7.27 31.80 -10.82
CA GLN A 147 -7.54 30.38 -10.67
C GLN A 147 -8.68 29.99 -11.62
N ASN A 148 -8.39 29.04 -12.50
CA ASN A 148 -9.39 28.37 -13.31
C ASN A 148 -9.82 27.10 -12.59
N HIS A 149 -11.04 27.16 -12.04
CA HIS A 149 -11.64 26.08 -11.29
C HIS A 149 -12.16 24.97 -12.20
N ALA A 150 -12.06 23.73 -11.76
CA ALA A 150 -12.50 22.56 -12.52
C ALA A 150 -11.93 22.54 -13.96
N TYR A 151 -10.63 22.81 -14.09
CA TYR A 151 -9.90 22.86 -15.36
C TYR A 151 -9.89 21.51 -16.07
N GLY A 152 -10.00 20.42 -15.31
CA GLY A 152 -10.04 19.04 -15.79
C GLY A 152 -10.26 18.06 -14.63
N THR A 153 -10.06 16.79 -14.91
CA THR A 153 -10.11 15.71 -13.91
C THR A 153 -8.85 14.87 -13.96
N MET A 154 -8.54 14.25 -12.83
CA MET A 154 -7.47 13.27 -12.70
C MET A 154 -7.94 12.12 -11.81
N VAL A 155 -7.59 10.91 -12.19
CA VAL A 155 -7.75 9.73 -11.36
C VAL A 155 -6.38 9.14 -11.09
N LEU A 156 -6.07 8.93 -9.82
CA LEU A 156 -4.92 8.13 -9.40
C LEU A 156 -5.43 6.78 -8.86
N ASP A 157 -4.88 5.69 -9.37
CA ASP A 157 -5.23 4.34 -8.91
C ASP A 157 -3.95 3.59 -8.54
N PHE A 158 -3.73 3.35 -7.25
CA PHE A 158 -2.54 2.66 -6.79
C PHE A 158 -2.64 1.15 -7.05
N GLN A 159 -1.63 0.57 -7.69
CA GLN A 159 -1.53 -0.89 -7.83
C GLN A 159 -0.88 -1.53 -6.62
N ASP A 160 0.13 -0.86 -6.07
CA ASP A 160 0.84 -1.25 -4.87
C ASP A 160 1.44 -0.03 -4.17
N CYS A 161 2.24 -0.27 -3.14
CA CYS A 161 2.89 0.79 -2.37
C CYS A 161 3.96 1.57 -3.14
N SER A 162 4.29 1.19 -4.38
CA SER A 162 5.38 1.74 -5.18
C SER A 162 4.98 2.18 -6.59
N SER A 163 3.79 1.80 -7.07
CA SER A 163 3.28 2.10 -8.41
C SER A 163 1.82 2.54 -8.42
N ALA A 164 1.49 3.46 -9.32
CA ALA A 164 0.14 3.93 -9.56
C ALA A 164 -0.08 4.29 -11.04
N THR A 165 -1.32 4.16 -11.49
CA THR A 165 -1.75 4.66 -12.81
C THR A 165 -2.44 6.00 -12.64
N VAL A 166 -2.06 6.97 -13.47
CA VAL A 166 -2.69 8.28 -13.58
C VAL A 166 -3.51 8.33 -14.86
N THR A 167 -4.80 8.63 -14.77
CA THR A 167 -5.65 8.97 -15.92
C THR A 167 -6.06 10.44 -15.80
N TYR A 168 -6.02 11.21 -16.89
CA TYR A 168 -6.40 12.62 -16.88
C TYR A 168 -7.25 13.00 -18.08
N ASP A 169 -8.08 14.03 -17.88
CA ASP A 169 -8.87 14.67 -18.93
C ASP A 169 -8.90 16.19 -18.69
N VAL A 170 -8.49 16.96 -19.69
CA VAL A 170 -8.44 18.43 -19.70
C VAL A 170 -9.14 18.91 -20.96
N PRO A 171 -10.49 19.02 -20.93
CA PRO A 171 -11.29 19.30 -22.13
C PRO A 171 -10.94 20.62 -22.80
N SER A 172 -10.67 21.65 -22.01
CA SER A 172 -10.36 23.00 -22.51
C SER A 172 -9.08 23.05 -23.35
N ALA A 173 -8.18 22.09 -23.16
CA ALA A 173 -6.94 21.93 -23.93
C ALA A 173 -7.02 20.80 -24.97
N ALA A 174 -8.15 20.08 -25.05
CA ALA A 174 -8.28 18.85 -25.83
C ALA A 174 -7.19 17.81 -25.51
N LEU A 175 -6.82 17.70 -24.24
CA LEU A 175 -5.81 16.74 -23.76
C LEU A 175 -6.48 15.71 -22.86
N SER A 176 -6.26 14.43 -23.15
CA SER A 176 -6.60 13.33 -22.27
C SER A 176 -5.59 12.21 -22.45
N GLY A 177 -5.43 11.38 -21.43
CA GLY A 177 -4.44 10.32 -21.49
C GLY A 177 -4.27 9.56 -20.19
N MET A 178 -3.30 8.66 -20.20
CA MET A 178 -2.94 7.83 -19.09
C MET A 178 -1.42 7.66 -19.06
N PHE A 179 -0.84 7.62 -17.87
CA PHE A 179 0.56 7.30 -17.66
C PHE A 179 0.76 6.60 -16.32
N GLU A 180 1.81 5.77 -16.24
CA GLU A 180 2.22 5.13 -15.00
C GLU A 180 3.19 6.05 -14.24
N VAL A 181 3.13 5.95 -12.91
CA VAL A 181 4.07 6.58 -11.99
C VAL A 181 4.62 5.58 -10.98
N HIS A 182 5.86 5.80 -10.56
CA HIS A 182 6.48 5.12 -9.43
C HIS A 182 6.98 6.14 -8.40
N ARG A 183 7.27 5.70 -7.18
CA ARG A 183 7.86 6.59 -6.18
C ARG A 183 9.23 7.12 -6.61
N ALA A 184 9.49 8.39 -6.33
CA ALA A 184 10.84 8.93 -6.45
C ALA A 184 11.81 8.28 -5.44
N VAL A 185 11.31 7.90 -4.26
CA VAL A 185 12.08 7.29 -3.17
C VAL A 185 11.26 6.26 -2.40
N ASP A 186 11.92 5.21 -1.92
CA ASP A 186 11.27 4.06 -1.27
C ASP A 186 11.09 4.21 0.25
N SER A 187 11.49 5.34 0.82
CA SER A 187 11.60 5.50 2.29
C SER A 187 10.28 5.32 3.05
N ASN A 188 9.14 5.59 2.39
CA ASN A 188 7.81 5.46 2.98
C ASN A 188 7.09 4.13 2.62
N ILE A 189 7.73 3.23 1.86
CA ILE A 189 7.08 1.96 1.45
C ILE A 189 6.65 1.13 2.65
N ALA A 190 7.44 1.09 3.73
CA ALA A 190 7.10 0.33 4.94
C ALA A 190 5.98 0.95 5.79
N LEU A 191 5.52 2.17 5.44
CA LEU A 191 4.39 2.86 6.06
C LEU A 191 3.10 2.71 5.25
N CYS A 192 3.24 2.14 4.06
CA CYS A 192 2.16 1.59 3.27
C CYS A 192 2.06 0.09 3.64
#